data_AF-A0A3D3CQX9-F1
#
_entry.id   AF-A0A3D3CQX9-F1
#
_cell.length_a   1.000
_cell.length_b   1.000
_cell.length_c   1.000
_cell.angle_alpha   90.00
_cell.angle_beta   90.00
_cell.angle_gamma   90.00
#
_symmetry.space_group_name_H-M   'P 1'
#
loop_
_entity.id
_entity.type
_entity.pdbx_description
1 polymer ?
#
loop_
_entity_poly.entity_id
_entity_poly.type
_entity_poly.pdbx_seq_one_letter_code
_entity_poly.pdbx_strand_id
1 'polypeptide(L)'
;MQTEEQLKEMVRRKYSEIALQDKTENQASCCGTGGCTTEVYNIMTEDYSNLEGYNPDADLGLGCGLPTRFARIKNGDVVIDLGSGAGNDCFIARSETGETGKVIGIDFTDAMIDKARANADKRDFHNVEFRKGDIEKMPVTSNTADV
;
A
#
# COMPACT_ATOMS: atom_id res chain seq x y z
N MET A 1 -28.49 3.41 -12.13
CA MET A 1 -27.45 2.75 -11.32
C MET A 1 -26.14 2.86 -12.06
N GLN A 2 -25.04 3.15 -11.36
CA GLN A 2 -23.70 3.09 -11.96
C GLN A 2 -23.33 1.63 -12.21
N THR A 3 -22.57 1.35 -13.27
CA THR A 3 -22.00 0.03 -13.52
C THR A 3 -20.81 -0.23 -12.60
N GLU A 4 -20.44 -1.49 -12.43
CA GLU A 4 -19.24 -1.90 -11.68
C GLU A 4 -17.97 -1.21 -12.20
N GLU A 5 -17.80 -1.16 -13.52
CA GLU A 5 -16.69 -0.46 -14.16
C GLU A 5 -16.68 1.05 -13.86
N GLN A 6 -17.85 1.69 -13.84
CA GLN A 6 -17.95 3.12 -13.50
C GLN A 6 -17.60 3.39 -12.04
N LEU A 7 -18.00 2.49 -11.13
CA LEU A 7 -17.62 2.58 -9.72
C LEU A 7 -16.11 2.39 -9.55
N LYS A 8 -15.53 1.41 -10.23
CA LYS A 8 -14.09 1.13 -10.18
C LYS A 8 -13.25 2.28 -10.73
N GLU A 9 -13.69 2.90 -11.82
CA GLU A 9 -13.07 4.10 -12.35
C GLU A 9 -13.13 5.27 -11.36
N MET A 10 -14.27 5.46 -10.69
CA MET A 10 -14.41 6.50 -9.68
C MET A 10 -13.41 6.29 -8.54
N VAL A 11 -13.30 5.06 -8.02
CA VAL A 11 -12.34 4.71 -6.97
C VAL A 11 -10.90 4.91 -7.46
N ARG A 12 -10.57 4.49 -8.69
CA ARG A 12 -9.23 4.68 -9.30
C ARG A 12 -8.82 6.13 -9.37
N ARG A 13 -9.74 6.98 -9.84
CA ARG A 13 -9.48 8.42 -9.90
C ARG A 13 -9.22 8.99 -8.51
N LYS A 14 -10.00 8.58 -7.49
CA LYS A 14 -9.81 9.05 -6.11
C LYS A 14 -8.47 8.64 -5.52
N TYR A 15 -8.06 7.38 -5.65
CA TYR A 15 -6.74 6.96 -5.18
C TYR A 15 -5.59 7.57 -5.99
N SER A 16 -5.81 7.89 -7.27
CA SER A 16 -4.82 8.63 -8.07
C SER A 16 -4.63 10.07 -7.60
N GLU A 17 -5.72 10.75 -7.19
CA GLU A 17 -5.66 12.09 -6.58
C GLU A 17 -4.84 12.03 -5.28
N ILE A 18 -5.18 11.10 -4.39
CA ILE A 18 -4.51 10.91 -3.08
C ILE A 18 -3.00 10.65 -3.21
N ALA A 19 -2.58 9.90 -4.23
CA ALA A 19 -1.17 9.63 -4.48
C ALA A 19 -0.34 10.90 -4.73
N LEU A 20 -0.98 11.95 -5.26
CA LEU A 20 -0.37 13.21 -5.66
C LEU A 20 -0.54 14.32 -4.62
N GLN A 21 -1.35 14.10 -3.58
CA GLN A 21 -1.60 15.04 -2.51
C GLN A 21 -0.64 14.87 -1.33
N ASP A 22 -0.59 15.90 -0.48
CA ASP A 22 0.20 15.86 0.75
C ASP A 22 -0.48 14.99 1.81
N LYS A 23 0.34 14.33 2.64
CA LYS A 23 -0.13 13.46 3.72
C LYS A 23 -1.13 14.15 4.66
N THR A 24 -0.95 15.44 4.94
CA THR A 24 -1.86 16.23 5.77
C THR A 24 -3.25 16.38 5.16
N GLU A 25 -3.35 16.49 3.83
CA GLU A 25 -4.63 16.53 3.13
C GLU A 25 -5.29 15.16 3.15
N ASN A 26 -4.51 14.10 2.94
CA ASN A 26 -5.00 12.72 2.98
C ASN A 26 -5.54 12.36 4.38
N GLN A 27 -4.89 12.81 5.43
CA GLN A 27 -5.32 12.58 6.82
C GLN A 27 -6.53 13.42 7.23
N ALA A 28 -6.96 14.41 6.44
CA ALA A 28 -8.15 15.21 6.74
C ALA A 28 -9.47 14.45 6.50
N SER A 29 -9.43 13.23 5.96
CA SER A 29 -10.59 12.38 5.68
C SER A 29 -10.27 10.90 5.91
N CYS A 30 -11.28 10.11 6.29
CA CYS A 30 -11.17 8.67 6.56
C CYS A 30 -10.60 7.86 5.37
N CYS A 31 -10.73 8.37 4.14
CA CYS A 31 -10.15 7.77 2.93
C CYS A 31 -9.48 8.81 2.02
N GLY A 32 -8.95 9.91 2.57
CA GLY A 32 -8.24 10.95 1.81
C GLY A 32 -9.06 11.78 0.82
N THR A 33 -10.29 11.40 0.47
CA THR A 33 -11.15 12.16 -0.45
C THR A 33 -12.61 12.21 0.02
N GLY A 34 -12.91 13.21 0.85
CA GLY A 34 -14.26 13.58 1.26
C GLY A 34 -14.23 15.01 1.78
N GLY A 35 -15.24 15.83 1.47
CA GLY A 35 -15.29 17.23 1.87
C GLY A 35 -15.08 17.40 3.38
N CYS A 36 -14.53 18.56 3.79
CA CYS A 36 -14.17 18.87 5.17
C CYS A 36 -15.32 18.57 6.15
N THR A 37 -15.27 17.42 6.80
CA THR A 37 -16.05 17.17 8.01
C THR A 37 -15.18 17.54 9.20
N THR A 38 -15.72 18.29 10.15
CA THR A 38 -15.06 18.61 11.44
C THR A 38 -14.86 17.40 12.34
N GLU A 39 -15.34 16.23 11.91
CA GLU A 39 -15.18 14.95 12.58
C GLU A 39 -14.06 14.18 11.87
N VAL A 40 -12.86 14.30 12.42
CA VAL A 40 -11.70 13.48 12.03
C VAL A 40 -11.96 12.06 12.51
N TYR A 41 -12.54 11.22 11.66
CA TYR A 41 -12.75 9.79 11.93
C TYR A 41 -11.47 8.95 11.71
N ASN A 42 -10.30 9.50 12.01
CA ASN A 42 -9.06 8.71 12.02
C ASN A 42 -8.83 8.17 13.44
N ILE A 43 -9.75 7.33 13.93
CA ILE A 43 -9.60 6.63 15.22
C ILE A 43 -8.50 5.54 15.14
N MET A 44 -7.98 5.24 13.95
CA MET A 44 -6.97 4.21 13.70
C MET A 44 -5.76 4.75 12.91
N THR A 45 -5.26 5.95 13.21
CA THR A 45 -3.93 6.33 12.71
C THR A 45 -2.88 5.55 13.49
N GLU A 46 -2.38 4.47 12.90
CA GLU A 46 -1.34 3.63 13.49
C GLU A 46 0.02 4.31 13.42
N ASP A 47 0.80 4.16 14.48
CA ASP A 47 2.16 4.68 14.54
C ASP A 47 3.14 3.64 13.99
N TYR A 48 3.43 3.77 12.70
CA TYR A 48 4.44 2.95 12.03
C TYR A 48 5.88 3.33 12.41
N SER A 49 6.11 4.43 13.13
CA SER A 49 7.47 4.99 13.34
C SER A 49 8.43 4.05 14.07
N ASN A 50 7.88 3.08 14.81
CA ASN A 50 8.65 2.09 15.57
C ASN A 50 8.81 0.75 14.84
N LEU A 51 8.31 0.63 13.61
CA LEU A 51 8.42 -0.60 12.81
C LEU A 51 9.67 -0.56 11.94
N GLU A 52 10.38 -1.68 11.92
CA GLU A 52 11.44 -1.89 10.95
C GLU A 52 10.84 -1.85 9.54
N GLY A 53 11.59 -1.31 8.57
CA GLY A 53 11.11 -1.17 7.21
C GLY A 53 10.21 0.05 6.97
N TYR A 54 9.71 0.74 8.00
CA TYR A 54 8.89 1.95 7.86
C TYR A 54 9.50 2.95 6.88
N ASN A 55 8.66 3.54 6.03
CA ASN A 55 9.05 4.57 5.09
C ASN A 55 8.07 5.75 5.12
N PRO A 56 8.46 6.93 5.64
CA PRO A 56 7.56 8.09 5.69
C PRO A 56 7.13 8.58 4.30
N ASP A 57 7.96 8.40 3.26
CA ASP A 57 7.61 8.76 1.87
C ASP A 57 6.55 7.83 1.25
N ALA A 58 6.32 6.67 1.88
CA ALA A 58 5.34 5.68 1.46
C ALA A 58 4.07 5.69 2.32
N ASP A 59 4.10 6.38 3.46
CA ASP A 59 2.99 6.48 4.39
C ASP A 59 2.12 7.69 4.05
N LEU A 60 1.09 7.44 3.25
CA LEU A 60 0.11 8.44 2.84
C LEU A 60 -0.99 8.70 3.88
N GLY A 61 -0.92 8.06 5.07
CA GLY A 61 -1.85 8.28 6.16
C GLY A 61 -3.24 7.65 5.97
N LEU A 62 -3.34 6.61 5.14
CA LEU A 62 -4.61 5.92 4.81
C LEU A 62 -4.73 4.53 5.45
N GLY A 63 -3.66 4.02 6.07
CA GLY A 63 -3.64 2.70 6.70
C GLY A 63 -4.56 2.65 7.92
N CYS A 64 -5.25 1.52 8.10
CA CYS A 64 -6.19 1.30 9.20
C CYS A 64 -5.81 0.12 10.12
N GLY A 65 -4.54 -0.26 10.12
CA GLY A 65 -4.01 -1.34 10.94
C GLY A 65 -2.58 -1.72 10.56
N LEU A 66 -1.97 -2.63 11.33
CA LEU A 66 -0.65 -3.21 11.07
C LEU A 66 -0.76 -4.70 10.72
N PRO A 67 -1.16 -5.07 9.49
CA PRO A 67 -1.39 -6.48 9.13
C PRO A 67 -0.15 -7.35 9.30
N THR A 68 1.05 -6.80 9.05
CA THR A 68 2.32 -7.55 9.17
C THR A 68 2.54 -8.13 10.58
N ARG A 69 2.12 -7.39 11.61
CA ARG A 69 2.19 -7.82 13.03
C ARG A 69 1.45 -9.12 13.33
N PHE A 70 0.46 -9.47 12.51
CA PHE A 70 -0.39 -10.64 12.69
C PHE A 70 -0.21 -11.67 11.56
N ALA A 71 0.45 -11.29 10.47
CA ALA A 71 0.68 -12.12 9.28
C ALA A 71 1.64 -13.29 9.51
N ARG A 72 2.48 -13.21 10.56
CA ARG A 72 3.46 -14.26 10.92
C ARG A 72 4.45 -14.55 9.78
N ILE A 73 4.88 -13.50 9.10
CA ILE A 73 5.90 -13.55 8.04
C ILE A 73 7.18 -14.14 8.62
N LYS A 74 7.82 -15.02 7.86
CA LYS A 74 9.09 -15.67 8.20
C LYS A 74 10.16 -15.25 7.20
N ASN A 75 11.41 -15.37 7.64
CA ASN A 75 12.55 -15.18 6.75
C ASN A 75 12.46 -16.10 5.53
N GLY A 76 12.55 -15.52 4.33
CA GLY A 76 12.49 -16.25 3.06
C GLY A 76 11.08 -16.37 2.45
N ASP A 77 10.02 -15.96 3.15
CA ASP A 77 8.65 -16.00 2.63
C ASP A 77 8.49 -15.07 1.41
N VAL A 78 7.63 -15.47 0.48
CA VAL A 78 7.09 -14.63 -0.58
C VAL A 78 5.77 -14.02 -0.11
N VAL A 79 5.75 -12.70 0.06
CA VAL A 79 4.60 -11.94 0.58
C VAL A 79 3.92 -11.16 -0.54
N ILE A 80 2.59 -11.23 -0.64
CA ILE A 80 1.80 -10.36 -1.53
C ILE A 80 0.97 -9.37 -0.71
N ASP A 81 1.14 -8.08 -1.02
CA ASP A 81 0.37 -6.99 -0.43
C ASP A 81 -0.69 -6.48 -1.43
N LEU A 82 -1.96 -6.54 -1.04
CA LEU A 82 -3.12 -6.21 -1.88
C LEU A 82 -3.65 -4.82 -1.55
N GLY A 83 -3.49 -3.88 -2.47
CA GLY A 83 -3.73 -2.46 -2.21
C GLY A 83 -2.51 -1.78 -1.60
N SER A 84 -1.32 -2.12 -2.10
CA SER A 84 -0.03 -1.72 -1.51
C SER A 84 0.25 -0.22 -1.47
N GLY A 85 -0.53 0.60 -2.19
CA GLY A 85 -0.36 2.04 -2.25
C GLY A 85 1.06 2.45 -2.63
N ALA A 86 1.66 3.36 -1.87
CA ALA A 86 3.03 3.82 -2.07
C ALA A 86 4.10 2.88 -1.46
N GLY A 87 3.70 1.72 -0.92
CA GLY A 87 4.58 0.61 -0.56
C GLY A 87 4.97 0.48 0.92
N ASN A 88 4.36 1.23 1.85
CA ASN A 88 4.80 1.24 3.25
C ASN A 88 4.76 -0.16 3.90
N ASP A 89 3.63 -0.87 3.77
CA ASP A 89 3.47 -2.21 4.34
C ASP A 89 4.36 -3.23 3.62
N CYS A 90 4.59 -3.06 2.31
CA CYS A 90 5.57 -3.86 1.57
C CYS A 90 6.99 -3.73 2.14
N PHE A 91 7.41 -2.52 2.55
CA PHE A 91 8.74 -2.31 3.11
C PHE A 91 8.89 -2.90 4.52
N ILE A 92 7.83 -2.86 5.31
CA ILE A 92 7.75 -3.52 6.63
C ILE A 92 7.79 -5.04 6.45
N ALA A 93 6.98 -5.58 5.54
CA ALA A 93 7.02 -6.99 5.18
C ALA A 93 8.41 -7.43 4.68
N ARG A 94 9.11 -6.57 3.92
CA ARG A 94 10.48 -6.83 3.46
C ARG A 94 11.44 -6.98 4.63
N SER A 95 11.36 -6.14 5.66
CA SER A 95 12.21 -6.32 6.85
C SER A 95 11.91 -7.62 7.61
N GLU A 96 10.65 -8.06 7.63
CA GLU A 96 10.27 -9.31 8.32
C GLU A 96 10.70 -10.57 7.54
N THR A 97 10.58 -10.58 6.21
CA THR A 97 11.00 -11.71 5.35
C THR A 97 12.51 -11.72 5.05
N GLY A 98 13.20 -10.61 5.30
CA GLY A 98 14.65 -10.50 5.11
C GLY A 98 15.10 -10.49 3.65
N GLU A 99 16.42 -10.56 3.44
CA GLU A 99 17.05 -10.43 2.11
C GLU A 99 16.77 -11.62 1.18
N THR A 100 16.50 -12.79 1.75
CA THR A 100 16.21 -14.02 1.00
C THR A 100 14.75 -14.14 0.59
N GLY A 101 13.87 -13.36 1.21
CA GLY A 101 12.45 -13.32 0.89
C GLY A 101 12.14 -12.41 -0.30
N LYS A 102 10.86 -12.35 -0.68
CA LYS A 102 10.37 -11.49 -1.75
C LYS A 102 9.05 -10.84 -1.37
N VAL A 103 8.88 -9.56 -1.69
CA VAL A 103 7.60 -8.86 -1.49
C VAL A 103 7.06 -8.36 -2.83
N ILE A 104 5.77 -8.57 -3.07
CA ILE A 104 5.07 -8.10 -4.28
C ILE A 104 3.90 -7.22 -3.85
N GLY A 105 3.99 -5.92 -4.10
CA GLY A 105 2.88 -4.99 -3.92
C GLY A 105 2.01 -4.92 -5.17
N ILE A 106 0.70 -5.06 -5.00
CA ILE A 106 -0.29 -4.89 -6.06
C ILE A 106 -1.14 -3.66 -5.75
N ASP A 107 -1.20 -2.72 -6.68
CA ASP A 107 -2.12 -1.58 -6.65
C ASP A 107 -2.68 -1.36 -8.06
N PHE A 108 -3.86 -0.78 -8.15
CA PHE A 108 -4.57 -0.66 -9.43
C PHE A 108 -4.44 0.73 -10.07
N THR A 109 -3.78 1.69 -9.41
CA THR A 109 -3.51 3.04 -9.94
C THR A 109 -2.06 3.18 -10.43
N ASP A 110 -1.84 3.86 -11.56
CA ASP A 110 -0.48 4.14 -12.06
C ASP A 110 0.31 5.02 -11.07
N ALA A 111 -0.35 6.04 -10.50
CA ALA A 111 0.28 6.99 -9.60
C ALA A 111 0.83 6.34 -8.31
N MET A 112 0.11 5.37 -7.73
CA MET A 112 0.62 4.64 -6.55
C MET A 112 1.81 3.76 -6.93
N ILE A 113 1.72 3.03 -8.04
CA ILE A 113 2.79 2.15 -8.52
C ILE A 113 4.07 2.93 -8.82
N ASP A 114 3.96 4.08 -9.47
CA ASP A 114 5.12 4.93 -9.77
C ASP A 114 5.78 5.46 -8.49
N LYS A 115 4.97 5.90 -7.51
CA LYS A 115 5.46 6.35 -6.20
C LYS A 115 6.11 5.20 -5.42
N ALA A 116 5.51 4.01 -5.42
CA ALA A 116 6.03 2.83 -4.74
C ALA A 116 7.37 2.36 -5.31
N ARG A 117 7.50 2.35 -6.65
CA ARG A 117 8.76 2.05 -7.33
C ARG A 117 9.84 3.07 -7.01
N ALA A 118 9.54 4.36 -7.08
CA ALA A 118 10.48 5.40 -6.69
C ALA A 118 10.94 5.26 -5.23
N ASN A 119 10.03 4.84 -4.33
CA ASN A 119 10.36 4.57 -2.94
C ASN A 119 11.23 3.31 -2.75
N ALA A 120 11.03 2.26 -3.53
CA ALA A 120 11.91 1.07 -3.52
C ALA A 120 13.31 1.40 -4.04
N ASP A 121 13.40 2.16 -5.14
CA ASP A 121 14.66 2.56 -5.75
C ASP A 121 15.51 3.39 -4.78
N LYS A 122 14.91 4.35 -4.07
CA LYS A 122 15.58 5.14 -3.02
C LYS A 122 16.18 4.28 -1.90
N ARG A 123 15.63 3.09 -1.67
CA ARG A 123 16.04 2.17 -0.60
C ARG A 123 16.96 1.05 -1.09
N ASP A 124 17.27 1.04 -2.39
CA ASP A 124 18.08 0.01 -3.04
C ASP A 124 17.54 -1.42 -2.80
N PHE A 125 16.22 -1.55 -2.79
CA PHE A 125 15.56 -2.84 -2.57
C PHE A 125 15.37 -3.58 -3.89
N HIS A 126 16.12 -4.68 -4.07
CA HIS A 126 15.99 -5.55 -5.25
C HIS A 126 14.97 -6.68 -5.08
N ASN A 127 14.52 -6.94 -3.84
CA ASN A 127 13.57 -8.01 -3.51
C ASN A 127 12.15 -7.52 -3.20
N VAL A 128 11.83 -6.27 -3.58
CA VAL A 128 10.49 -5.68 -3.51
C VAL A 128 10.06 -5.28 -4.92
N GLU A 129 8.90 -5.74 -5.36
CA GLU A 129 8.38 -5.51 -6.71
C GLU A 129 6.96 -4.94 -6.65
N PHE A 130 6.67 -3.92 -7.46
CA PHE A 130 5.34 -3.33 -7.55
C PHE A 130 4.70 -3.58 -8.92
N ARG A 131 3.50 -4.17 -8.91
CA ARG A 131 2.74 -4.54 -10.11
C ARG A 131 1.43 -3.78 -10.15
N LYS A 132 1.20 -3.07 -11.25
CA LYS A 132 -0.13 -2.55 -11.56
C LYS A 132 -1.07 -3.72 -11.82
N GLY A 133 -2.16 -3.79 -11.07
CA GLY A 133 -3.11 -4.87 -11.22
C GLY A 133 -4.37 -4.66 -10.41
N ASP A 134 -5.41 -5.35 -10.85
CA ASP A 134 -6.64 -5.48 -10.12
C ASP A 134 -6.52 -6.66 -9.14
N ILE A 135 -6.85 -6.47 -7.88
CA ILE A 135 -6.77 -7.55 -6.88
C ILE A 135 -7.78 -8.68 -7.18
N GLU A 136 -8.83 -8.41 -7.95
CA GLU A 136 -9.79 -9.42 -8.41
C GLU A 136 -9.24 -10.25 -9.58
N LYS A 137 -8.19 -9.75 -10.25
CA LYS A 137 -7.50 -10.38 -11.40
C LYS A 137 -5.99 -10.18 -11.25
N MET A 138 -5.44 -10.71 -10.16
CA MET A 138 -4.07 -10.44 -9.74
C MET A 138 -3.04 -10.81 -10.82
N PRO A 139 -2.04 -9.95 -11.09
CA PRO A 139 -0.96 -10.21 -12.04
C PRO A 139 0.12 -11.12 -11.43
N VAL A 140 -0.27 -12.27 -10.90
CA VAL A 140 0.61 -13.26 -10.26
C VAL A 140 0.24 -14.67 -10.70
N THR A 141 1.24 -15.54 -10.79
CA THR A 141 1.03 -16.96 -11.09
C THR A 141 0.51 -17.71 -9.86
N SER A 142 -0.19 -18.83 -10.07
CA SER A 142 -0.67 -19.68 -8.97
C SER A 142 0.49 -20.23 -8.12
N ASN A 143 0.20 -20.48 -6.84
CA ASN A 143 1.14 -21.07 -5.86
C ASN A 143 2.45 -20.29 -5.70
N THR A 144 2.39 -18.96 -5.73
CA THR A 144 3.59 -18.09 -5.63
C THR A 144 3.85 -17.56 -4.23
N ALA A 145 2.80 -17.29 -3.43
CA ALA A 145 2.92 -16.58 -2.15
C ALA A 145 2.73 -17.51 -0.95
N ASP A 146 3.50 -17.25 0.10
CA ASP A 146 3.38 -17.88 1.41
C ASP A 146 2.43 -17.09 2.32
N VAL A 147 2.35 -15.77 2.10
CA VAL A 147 1.53 -14.80 2.86
C VAL A 147 0.77 -13.89 1.91
#